data_AF-A0A196S7L3-F1
#
_entry.id   AF-A0A196S7L3-F1
#
_cell.length_a   1.000
_cell.length_b   1.000
_cell.length_c   1.000
_cell.angle_alpha   90.00
_cell.angle_beta   90.00
_cell.angle_gamma   90.00
#
_symmetry.space_group_name_H-M   'P 1'
#
loop_
_entity.id
_entity.type
_entity.pdbx_description
1 polymer ?
#
loop_
_entity_poly.entity_id
_entity_poly.type
_entity_poly.pdbx_seq_one_letter_code
_entity_poly.pdbx_strand_id
1 'polypeptide(L)'
;MTLLLLRELLLLLALAGAADLSFPTQFSAAYSTIAHQIPETSEYPSRVKHYQVNVDRSLGGSRIVHEEDGSVLVTLIRNYNAHYEVRLEKVDGIETCEYSFMGESMPEPNLHVVKDSIGEIMNDGSVTNGYSYQDQRQYVELYFHKDSNLPSRVHEFYIDENNKPNPVFSTVYNSITEGPLLKAGSAPGTERAGRISSSLVPLYEYD
;
A
#
# COMPACT_ATOMS: atom_id res chain seq x y z
N MET A 1 -9.91 34.92 -34.75
CA MET A 1 -10.73 34.35 -33.65
C MET A 1 -10.48 32.86 -33.41
N THR A 2 -9.78 32.15 -34.28
CA THR A 2 -9.48 30.70 -34.20
C THR A 2 -8.22 30.34 -33.40
N LEU A 3 -7.27 31.27 -33.25
CA LEU A 3 -6.01 31.04 -32.51
C LEU A 3 -6.16 31.06 -30.97
N LEU A 4 -7.19 31.71 -30.44
CA LEU A 4 -7.47 31.76 -28.99
C LEU A 4 -8.09 30.45 -28.49
N LEU A 5 -8.99 29.85 -29.28
CA LEU A 5 -9.63 28.57 -28.97
C LEU A 5 -8.65 27.40 -28.95
N LEU A 6 -7.64 27.40 -29.83
CA LEU A 6 -6.61 26.35 -29.86
C LEU A 6 -5.71 26.42 -28.61
N ARG A 7 -5.44 27.62 -28.10
CA ARG A 7 -4.61 27.84 -26.92
C ARG A 7 -5.32 27.45 -25.63
N GLU A 8 -6.62 27.72 -25.53
CA GLU A 8 -7.43 27.25 -24.39
C GLU A 8 -7.65 25.74 -24.42
N LEU A 9 -7.82 25.14 -25.59
CA LEU A 9 -7.90 23.68 -25.73
C LEU A 9 -6.58 23.01 -25.30
N LEU A 10 -5.43 23.57 -25.68
CA LEU A 10 -4.11 23.10 -25.22
C LEU A 10 -3.90 23.31 -23.71
N LEU A 11 -4.47 24.35 -23.11
CA LEU A 11 -4.41 24.58 -21.66
C LEU A 11 -5.31 23.60 -20.90
N LEU A 12 -6.49 23.26 -21.44
CA LEU A 12 -7.38 22.22 -20.92
C LEU A 12 -6.79 20.82 -21.07
N LEU A 13 -6.07 20.51 -22.15
CA LEU A 13 -5.31 19.26 -22.28
C LEU A 13 -4.09 19.20 -21.35
N ALA A 14 -3.45 20.34 -21.06
CA ALA A 14 -2.35 20.40 -20.10
C ALA A 14 -2.83 20.24 -18.65
N LEU A 15 -4.02 20.73 -18.30
CA LEU A 15 -4.65 20.48 -16.99
C LEU A 15 -5.26 19.07 -16.88
N ALA A 16 -5.70 18.47 -17.99
CA ALA A 16 -6.19 17.08 -18.01
C ALA A 16 -5.07 16.03 -17.86
N GLY A 17 -3.80 16.45 -17.92
CA GLY A 17 -2.63 15.57 -17.78
C GLY A 17 -2.25 15.24 -16.34
N ALA A 18 -2.78 15.95 -15.35
CA ALA A 18 -2.70 15.52 -13.96
C ALA A 18 -3.88 14.58 -13.70
N ALA A 19 -3.68 13.29 -13.94
CA ALA A 19 -4.57 12.29 -13.36
C ALA A 19 -4.70 12.60 -11.86
N ASP A 20 -5.91 12.57 -11.31
CA ASP A 20 -6.14 12.73 -9.88
C ASP A 20 -5.60 11.47 -9.19
N LEU A 21 -4.28 11.46 -8.98
CA LEU A 21 -3.56 10.34 -8.40
C LEU A 21 -4.05 10.22 -6.97
N SER A 22 -4.81 9.16 -6.72
CA SER A 22 -5.27 8.80 -5.40
C SER A 22 -5.11 7.30 -5.22
N PHE A 23 -4.68 6.90 -4.03
CA PHE A 23 -4.90 5.52 -3.61
C PHE A 23 -6.39 5.34 -3.31
N PRO A 24 -7.00 4.21 -3.66
CA PRO A 24 -8.39 3.94 -3.30
C PRO A 24 -8.66 4.15 -1.81
N THR A 25 -9.86 4.64 -1.48
CA THR A 25 -10.26 4.83 -0.08
C THR A 25 -10.44 3.49 0.64
N GLN A 26 -10.90 2.47 -0.10
CA GLN A 26 -11.05 1.10 0.37
C GLN A 26 -10.43 0.14 -0.64
N PHE A 27 -9.51 -0.70 -0.18
CA PHE A 27 -8.85 -1.69 -1.03
C PHE A 27 -8.28 -2.86 -0.25
N SER A 28 -8.10 -3.97 -0.97
CA SER A 28 -7.24 -5.08 -0.57
C SER A 28 -6.04 -5.17 -1.50
N ALA A 29 -4.86 -5.46 -0.96
CA ALA A 29 -3.66 -5.64 -1.75
C ALA A 29 -2.76 -6.73 -1.19
N ALA A 30 -2.10 -7.46 -2.09
CA ALA A 30 -0.91 -8.23 -1.77
C ALA A 30 0.31 -7.44 -2.25
N TYR A 31 1.26 -7.17 -1.37
CA TYR A 31 2.45 -6.39 -1.71
C TYR A 31 3.70 -6.98 -1.08
N SER A 32 4.83 -6.65 -1.68
CA SER A 32 6.15 -6.99 -1.17
C SER A 32 6.87 -5.70 -0.80
N THR A 33 7.61 -5.72 0.29
CA THR A 33 8.56 -4.65 0.61
C THR A 33 9.98 -5.10 0.33
N ILE A 34 10.81 -4.19 -0.17
CA ILE A 34 12.22 -4.44 -0.46
C ILE A 34 13.05 -3.41 0.29
N ALA A 35 13.83 -3.86 1.27
CA ALA A 35 14.78 -3.02 2.00
C ALA A 35 16.14 -3.01 1.28
N HIS A 36 16.40 -1.97 0.49
CA HIS A 36 17.60 -1.90 -0.38
C HIS A 36 18.92 -1.74 0.37
N GLN A 37 18.85 -1.44 1.67
CA GLN A 37 20.01 -1.40 2.56
C GLN A 37 20.51 -2.79 2.95
N ILE A 38 19.69 -3.83 2.75
CA ILE A 38 20.05 -5.22 3.00
C ILE A 38 20.58 -5.83 1.68
N PRO A 39 21.76 -6.48 1.69
CA PRO A 39 22.29 -7.15 0.50
C PRO A 39 21.33 -8.20 -0.06
N GLU A 40 21.28 -8.36 -1.38
CA GLU A 40 20.41 -9.35 -2.03
C GLU A 40 20.72 -10.79 -1.64
N THR A 41 21.96 -11.07 -1.23
CA THR A 41 22.42 -12.39 -0.78
C THR A 41 22.21 -12.60 0.73
N SER A 42 21.62 -11.65 1.44
CA SER A 42 21.40 -11.76 2.88
C SER A 42 20.28 -12.76 3.17
N GLU A 43 20.61 -13.83 3.90
CA GLU A 43 19.61 -14.75 4.46
C GLU A 43 18.91 -14.14 5.68
N TYR A 44 19.59 -13.29 6.46
CA TYR A 44 19.03 -12.61 7.62
C TYR A 44 19.72 -11.28 7.94
N PRO A 45 18.97 -10.18 8.19
CA PRO A 45 17.51 -10.06 8.04
C PRO A 45 17.09 -10.23 6.58
N SER A 46 15.85 -10.66 6.34
CA SER A 46 15.34 -10.80 4.97
C SER A 46 15.23 -9.44 4.30
N ARG A 47 15.76 -9.36 3.07
CA ARG A 47 15.62 -8.16 2.21
C ARG A 47 14.18 -7.94 1.75
N VAL A 48 13.45 -9.03 1.49
CA VAL A 48 12.10 -8.99 0.92
C VAL A 48 11.11 -9.58 1.93
N LYS A 49 10.03 -8.85 2.19
CA LYS A 49 8.92 -9.32 3.03
C LYS A 49 7.62 -9.21 2.25
N HIS A 50 6.69 -10.13 2.52
CA HIS A 50 5.41 -10.20 1.82
C HIS A 50 4.26 -9.95 2.78
N TYR A 51 3.28 -9.19 2.30
CA TYR A 51 2.17 -8.71 3.09
C TYR A 51 0.86 -8.85 2.31
N GLN A 52 -0.21 -9.08 3.05
CA GLN A 52 -1.57 -8.81 2.60
C GLN A 52 -2.14 -7.70 3.47
N VAL A 53 -2.81 -6.72 2.85
CA VAL A 53 -3.46 -5.63 3.57
C VAL A 53 -4.88 -5.42 3.09
N ASN A 54 -5.75 -5.13 4.05
CA ASN A 54 -7.06 -4.57 3.83
C ASN A 54 -7.07 -3.18 4.46
N VAL A 55 -7.46 -2.16 3.71
CA VAL A 55 -7.52 -0.78 4.16
C VAL A 55 -8.94 -0.24 3.98
N ASP A 56 -9.47 0.39 5.02
CA ASP A 56 -10.65 1.22 4.96
C ASP A 56 -10.35 2.58 5.59
N ARG A 57 -9.96 3.55 4.75
CA ARG A 57 -9.65 4.91 5.21
C ARG A 57 -10.85 5.65 5.75
N SER A 58 -12.05 5.35 5.24
CA SER A 58 -13.27 6.03 5.71
C SER A 58 -13.59 5.74 7.17
N LEU A 59 -13.11 4.59 7.67
CA LEU A 59 -13.25 4.16 9.05
C LEU A 59 -11.93 4.23 9.83
N GLY A 60 -10.85 4.72 9.21
CA GLY A 60 -9.52 4.74 9.81
C GLY A 60 -8.99 3.36 10.18
N GLY A 61 -9.41 2.32 9.45
CA GLY A 61 -9.13 0.92 9.77
C GLY A 61 -8.13 0.29 8.79
N SER A 62 -7.26 -0.57 9.30
CA SER A 62 -6.46 -1.46 8.46
C SER A 62 -6.23 -2.82 9.11
N ARG A 63 -6.10 -3.85 8.28
CA ARG A 63 -5.68 -5.19 8.68
C ARG A 63 -4.52 -5.62 7.82
N ILE A 64 -3.38 -5.91 8.43
CA ILE A 64 -2.16 -6.37 7.75
C ILE A 64 -1.88 -7.80 8.19
N VAL A 65 -1.57 -8.68 7.26
CA VAL A 65 -1.13 -10.06 7.52
C VAL A 65 0.22 -10.26 6.88
N HIS A 66 1.15 -10.81 7.63
CA HIS A 66 2.46 -11.20 7.12
C HIS A 66 3.03 -12.37 7.90
N GLU A 67 4.06 -12.98 7.34
CA GLU A 67 4.85 -14.02 7.99
C GLU A 67 6.13 -13.36 8.54
N GLU A 68 6.36 -13.51 9.83
CA GLU A 68 7.63 -13.20 10.47
C GLU A 68 8.58 -14.41 10.41
N ASP A 69 9.85 -14.17 10.72
CA ASP A 69 10.89 -15.20 10.68
C ASP A 69 10.48 -16.44 11.51
N GLY A 70 10.67 -17.64 10.96
CA GLY A 70 10.23 -18.89 11.61
C GLY A 70 8.77 -19.27 11.36
N SER A 71 8.15 -18.73 10.31
CA SER A 71 6.77 -19.05 9.90
C SER A 71 5.68 -18.66 10.90
N VAL A 72 5.98 -17.63 11.69
CA VAL A 72 5.00 -17.01 12.59
C VAL A 72 4.05 -16.16 11.77
N LEU A 73 2.78 -16.53 11.74
CA LEU A 73 1.76 -15.72 11.07
C LEU A 73 1.34 -14.58 11.99
N VAL A 74 1.59 -13.34 11.58
CA VAL A 74 1.26 -12.13 12.32
C VAL A 74 0.15 -11.37 11.61
N THR A 75 -0.92 -11.06 12.34
CA THR A 75 -1.99 -10.17 11.92
C THR A 75 -1.98 -8.91 12.78
N LEU A 76 -1.83 -7.75 12.16
CA LEU A 76 -1.99 -6.45 12.79
C LEU A 76 -3.36 -5.88 12.41
N ILE A 77 -4.17 -5.53 13.41
CA ILE A 77 -5.44 -4.83 13.23
C ILE A 77 -5.27 -3.44 13.84
N ARG A 78 -5.35 -2.40 13.02
CA ARG A 78 -5.11 -1.02 13.42
C ARG A 78 -6.38 -0.20 13.25
N ASN A 79 -6.68 0.62 14.25
CA ASN A 79 -7.67 1.68 14.18
C ASN A 79 -6.98 3.01 14.50
N TYR A 80 -6.73 3.79 13.46
CA TYR A 80 -6.01 5.06 13.57
C TYR A 80 -6.87 6.16 14.18
N ASN A 81 -8.20 6.09 14.03
CA ASN A 81 -9.10 7.07 14.67
C ASN A 81 -9.17 6.87 16.19
N ALA A 82 -9.09 5.62 16.63
CA ALA A 82 -9.09 5.25 18.05
C ALA A 82 -7.68 5.06 18.63
N HIS A 83 -6.63 5.28 17.84
CA HIS A 83 -5.22 5.22 18.26
C HIS A 83 -4.81 3.89 18.91
N TYR A 84 -5.18 2.75 18.31
CA TYR A 84 -4.75 1.45 18.81
C TYR A 84 -4.42 0.42 17.73
N GLU A 85 -3.57 -0.53 18.11
CA GLU A 85 -3.24 -1.73 17.35
C GLU A 85 -3.51 -2.97 18.19
N VAL A 86 -4.05 -4.00 17.55
CA VAL A 86 -4.10 -5.37 18.06
C VAL A 86 -3.17 -6.22 17.21
N ARG A 87 -2.20 -6.87 17.86
CA ARG A 87 -1.28 -7.81 17.23
C ARG A 87 -1.68 -9.23 17.63
N LEU A 88 -2.04 -10.02 16.62
CA LEU A 88 -2.34 -11.44 16.76
C LEU A 88 -1.18 -12.22 16.16
N GLU A 89 -0.51 -13.06 16.95
CA GLU A 89 0.48 -14.00 16.42
C GLU A 89 -0.03 -15.42 16.52
N LYS A 90 0.30 -16.24 15.53
CA LYS A 90 0.07 -17.67 15.56
C LYS A 90 1.39 -18.41 15.43
N VAL A 91 1.83 -19.00 16.54
CA VAL A 91 3.06 -19.79 16.65
C VAL A 91 2.69 -21.22 16.98
N ASP A 92 2.98 -22.18 16.10
CA ASP A 92 2.70 -23.60 16.32
C ASP A 92 1.25 -23.91 16.75
N GLY A 93 0.30 -23.11 16.27
CA GLY A 93 -1.13 -23.25 16.60
C GLY A 93 -1.57 -22.59 17.91
N ILE A 94 -0.66 -22.00 18.67
CA ILE A 94 -0.95 -21.13 19.81
C ILE A 94 -1.17 -19.71 19.29
N GLU A 95 -2.30 -19.10 19.66
CA GLU A 95 -2.63 -17.72 19.29
C GLU A 95 -2.36 -16.79 20.48
N THR A 96 -1.50 -15.79 20.29
CA THR A 96 -1.24 -14.71 21.25
C THR A 96 -1.89 -13.43 20.74
N CYS A 97 -2.35 -12.59 21.68
CA CYS A 97 -3.00 -11.32 21.37
C CYS A 97 -2.41 -10.23 22.26
N GLU A 98 -1.87 -9.19 21.63
CA GLU A 98 -1.31 -8.02 22.29
C GLU A 98 -2.03 -6.75 21.84
N TYR A 99 -2.22 -5.83 22.79
CA TYR A 99 -2.84 -4.54 22.54
C TYR A 99 -1.82 -3.44 22.78
N SER A 100 -1.72 -2.49 21.84
CA SER A 100 -0.80 -1.35 21.96
C SER A 100 -1.47 -0.05 21.54
N PHE A 101 -1.04 1.04 22.15
CA PHE A 101 -1.44 2.39 21.77
C PHE A 101 -0.64 2.84 20.53
N MET A 102 -1.31 3.50 19.59
CA MET A 102 -0.71 4.05 18.38
C MET A 102 -0.72 5.57 18.40
N GLY A 103 0.46 6.20 18.43
CA GLY A 103 0.57 7.67 18.31
C GLY A 103 0.46 8.20 16.88
N GLU A 104 0.48 7.32 15.88
CA GLU A 104 0.45 7.69 14.47
C GLU A 104 -0.96 7.91 13.94
N SER A 105 -1.10 8.83 12.97
CA SER A 105 -2.34 9.02 12.20
C SER A 105 -2.37 8.08 10.99
N MET A 106 -3.56 7.89 10.42
CA MET A 106 -3.71 7.10 9.19
C MET A 106 -2.76 7.63 8.11
N PRO A 107 -1.88 6.81 7.51
CA PRO A 107 -1.00 7.28 6.47
C PRO A 107 -1.82 7.65 5.23
N GLU A 108 -1.75 8.93 4.87
CA GLU A 108 -2.27 9.44 3.61
C GLU A 108 -1.09 9.69 2.67
N PRO A 109 -0.95 8.92 1.57
CA PRO A 109 0.06 9.21 0.58
C PRO A 109 -0.24 10.58 -0.01
N ASN A 110 0.66 11.53 0.22
CA ASN A 110 0.48 12.92 -0.18
C ASN A 110 0.77 13.09 -1.68
N LEU A 111 -0.15 12.59 -2.50
CA LEU A 111 -0.03 12.56 -3.96
C LEU A 111 -0.21 13.95 -4.60
N HIS A 112 -0.68 14.93 -3.85
CA HIS A 112 -0.79 16.32 -4.28
C HIS A 112 0.57 17.03 -4.41
N VAL A 113 1.66 16.40 -3.96
CA VAL A 113 3.03 16.94 -4.03
C VAL A 113 3.78 16.41 -5.26
N VAL A 114 3.15 15.65 -6.14
CA VAL A 114 3.77 15.18 -7.39
C VAL A 114 4.29 16.38 -8.19
N LYS A 115 5.60 16.42 -8.41
CA LYS A 115 6.30 17.52 -9.08
C LYS A 115 6.53 17.21 -10.54
N ASP A 116 6.94 15.97 -10.84
CA ASP A 116 7.43 15.60 -12.15
C ASP A 116 6.80 14.28 -12.63
N SER A 117 6.50 14.22 -13.93
CA SER A 117 6.18 12.98 -14.62
C SER A 117 7.47 12.32 -15.09
N ILE A 118 7.67 11.07 -14.68
CA ILE A 118 8.79 10.22 -15.14
C ILE A 118 8.48 9.66 -16.54
N GLY A 119 7.19 9.56 -16.89
CA GLY A 119 6.70 9.02 -18.16
C GLY A 119 6.18 7.59 -18.04
N GLU A 120 5.97 6.95 -19.18
CA GLU A 120 5.46 5.59 -19.24
C GLU A 120 6.59 4.57 -19.12
N ILE A 121 6.45 3.62 -18.18
CA ILE A 121 7.39 2.54 -17.97
C ILE A 121 6.66 1.20 -18.12
N MET A 122 7.25 0.30 -18.90
CA MET A 122 6.79 -1.08 -18.99
C MET A 122 7.44 -1.91 -17.88
N ASN A 123 6.66 -2.35 -16.90
CA ASN A 123 7.08 -3.20 -15.78
C ASN A 123 6.27 -4.48 -15.78
N ASP A 124 6.95 -5.63 -15.81
CA ASP A 124 6.37 -6.98 -15.70
C ASP A 124 5.16 -7.22 -16.64
N GLY A 125 5.25 -6.71 -17.88
CA GLY A 125 4.21 -6.85 -18.90
C GLY A 125 3.03 -5.87 -18.76
N SER A 126 3.05 -4.97 -17.77
CA SER A 126 2.06 -3.90 -17.59
C SER A 126 2.67 -2.52 -17.87
N VAL A 127 1.88 -1.62 -18.45
CA VAL A 127 2.29 -0.23 -18.65
C VAL A 127 1.91 0.58 -17.42
N THR A 128 2.86 1.33 -16.89
CA THR A 128 2.69 2.18 -15.71
C THR A 128 3.02 3.63 -16.03
N ASN A 129 2.28 4.56 -15.43
CA ASN A 129 2.63 5.98 -15.41
C ASN A 129 3.47 6.24 -14.16
N GLY A 130 4.68 6.78 -14.36
CA GLY A 130 5.60 7.12 -13.29
C GLY A 130 5.55 8.60 -12.92
N TYR A 131 5.62 8.88 -11.62
CA TYR A 131 5.59 10.21 -11.04
C TYR A 131 6.64 10.30 -9.95
N SER A 132 7.18 11.49 -9.69
CA SER A 132 8.06 11.70 -8.55
C SER A 132 7.78 12.99 -7.81
N TYR A 133 8.19 12.97 -6.54
CA TYR A 133 8.31 14.17 -5.74
C TYR A 133 9.55 14.07 -4.85
N GLN A 134 10.06 15.23 -4.46
CA GLN A 134 11.14 15.36 -3.50
C GLN A 134 10.68 16.25 -2.35
N ASP A 135 10.83 15.74 -1.13
CA ASP A 135 10.69 16.50 0.11
C ASP A 135 12.01 16.45 0.89
N GLN A 136 12.69 17.60 0.97
CA GLN A 136 14.02 17.72 1.57
C GLN A 136 15.02 16.68 1.02
N ARG A 137 15.48 15.75 1.86
CA ARG A 137 16.41 14.67 1.51
C ARG A 137 15.71 13.36 1.14
N GLN A 138 14.39 13.34 1.04
CA GLN A 138 13.63 12.19 0.58
C GLN A 138 13.16 12.43 -0.85
N TYR A 139 13.44 11.48 -1.73
CA TYR A 139 12.93 11.44 -3.08
C TYR A 139 12.07 10.19 -3.22
N VAL A 140 10.89 10.34 -3.81
CA VAL A 140 9.92 9.25 -3.94
C VAL A 140 9.45 9.16 -5.37
N GLU A 141 9.48 7.94 -5.91
CA GLU A 141 8.87 7.59 -7.18
C GLU A 141 7.62 6.75 -6.94
N LEU A 142 6.58 7.05 -7.71
CA LEU A 142 5.27 6.45 -7.62
C LEU A 142 4.88 5.95 -9.01
N TYR A 143 4.44 4.70 -9.08
CA TYR A 143 4.05 4.06 -10.33
C TYR A 143 2.62 3.55 -10.21
N PHE A 144 1.79 3.90 -11.19
CA PHE A 144 0.39 3.50 -11.25
C PHE A 144 0.12 2.79 -12.58
N HIS A 145 -0.69 1.73 -12.57
CA HIS A 145 -1.11 1.04 -13.79
C HIS A 145 -1.89 2.01 -14.69
N LYS A 146 -1.51 2.09 -15.96
CA LYS A 146 -2.08 3.06 -16.91
C LYS A 146 -3.59 2.88 -17.12
N ASP A 147 -4.06 1.62 -17.10
CA ASP A 147 -5.45 1.30 -17.42
C ASP A 147 -6.40 1.46 -16.22
N SER A 148 -5.91 1.20 -15.00
CA SER A 148 -6.73 1.21 -13.78
C SER A 148 -6.43 2.37 -12.83
N ASN A 149 -5.34 3.11 -13.05
CA ASN A 149 -4.78 4.08 -12.11
C ASN A 149 -4.56 3.52 -10.69
N LEU A 150 -4.45 2.21 -10.55
CA LEU A 150 -4.13 1.59 -9.26
C LEU A 150 -2.61 1.60 -9.02
N PRO A 151 -2.15 1.79 -7.78
CA PRO A 151 -0.74 1.78 -7.42
C PRO A 151 -0.10 0.42 -7.76
N SER A 152 1.05 0.49 -8.41
CA SER A 152 1.87 -0.67 -8.77
C SER A 152 3.16 -0.70 -7.94
N ARG A 153 3.79 0.47 -7.71
CA ARG A 153 5.03 0.56 -6.95
C ARG A 153 5.21 1.93 -6.30
N VAL A 154 5.78 1.93 -5.10
CA VAL A 154 6.35 3.10 -4.44
C VAL A 154 7.82 2.82 -4.21
N HIS A 155 8.70 3.74 -4.59
CA HIS A 155 10.14 3.63 -4.39
C HIS A 155 10.64 4.85 -3.66
N GLU A 156 11.25 4.64 -2.49
CA GLU A 156 11.77 5.68 -1.64
C GLU A 156 13.29 5.70 -1.66
N PHE A 157 13.83 6.90 -1.79
CA PHE A 157 15.24 7.17 -1.88
C PHE A 157 15.64 8.24 -0.87
N TYR A 158 16.85 8.10 -0.35
CA TYR A 158 17.54 9.17 0.35
C TYR A 158 18.45 9.89 -0.64
N ILE A 159 18.40 11.22 -0.65
CA ILE A 159 19.31 12.08 -1.40
C ILE A 159 20.57 12.31 -0.55
N ASP A 160 21.72 11.84 -1.04
CA ASP A 160 23.00 12.02 -0.36
C ASP A 160 23.57 13.43 -0.53
N GLU A 161 24.73 13.67 0.08
CA GLU A 161 25.43 14.96 0.04
C GLU A 161 25.88 15.38 -1.37
N ASN A 162 25.98 14.42 -2.31
CA ASN A 162 26.31 14.68 -3.71
C ASN A 162 25.05 14.84 -4.57
N ASN A 163 23.88 14.97 -3.95
CA ASN A 163 22.58 15.08 -4.60
C ASN A 163 22.23 13.84 -5.45
N LYS A 164 22.73 12.66 -5.07
CA LYS A 164 22.43 11.40 -5.75
C LYS A 164 21.35 10.63 -4.98
N PRO A 165 20.30 10.12 -5.67
CA PRO A 165 19.30 9.27 -5.04
C PRO A 165 19.88 7.88 -4.75
N ASN A 166 19.75 7.44 -3.50
CA ASN A 166 20.13 6.12 -3.03
C ASN A 166 18.87 5.39 -2.54
N PRO A 167 18.55 4.20 -3.11
CA PRO A 167 17.32 3.50 -2.77
C PRO A 167 17.35 3.03 -1.33
N VAL A 168 16.25 3.26 -0.61
CA VAL A 168 16.09 2.87 0.81
C VAL A 168 15.07 1.74 0.89
N PHE A 169 13.91 1.97 0.31
CA PHE A 169 12.77 1.07 0.45
C PHE A 169 11.94 1.04 -0.83
N SER A 170 11.34 -0.10 -1.15
CA SER A 170 10.30 -0.17 -2.17
C SER A 170 9.12 -0.98 -1.70
N THR A 171 7.92 -0.52 -2.03
CA THR A 171 6.68 -1.27 -1.91
C THR A 171 6.23 -1.64 -3.32
N VAL A 172 6.08 -2.94 -3.60
CA VAL A 172 5.65 -3.47 -4.89
C VAL A 172 4.30 -4.14 -4.71
N TYR A 173 3.27 -3.61 -5.33
CA TYR A 173 1.92 -4.17 -5.28
C TYR A 173 1.82 -5.29 -6.32
N ASN A 174 1.74 -6.54 -5.84
CA ASN A 174 1.61 -7.72 -6.69
C ASN A 174 0.16 -7.88 -7.17
N SER A 175 -0.79 -7.44 -6.35
CA SER A 175 -2.19 -7.30 -6.71
C SER A 175 -2.85 -6.23 -5.85
N ILE A 176 -3.82 -5.53 -6.43
CA ILE A 176 -4.67 -4.59 -5.71
C ILE A 176 -6.07 -4.63 -6.30
N THR A 177 -7.05 -4.65 -5.41
CA THR A 177 -8.47 -4.65 -5.74
C THR A 177 -9.13 -3.51 -4.97
N GLU A 178 -9.67 -2.54 -5.72
CA GLU A 178 -10.49 -1.48 -5.16
C GLU A 178 -11.91 -1.99 -4.89
N GLY A 179 -12.53 -1.46 -3.83
CA GLY A 179 -13.94 -1.64 -3.56
C GLY A 179 -14.22 -1.88 -2.10
N PRO A 180 -15.52 -1.98 -1.74
CA PRO A 180 -15.91 -2.28 -0.38
C PRO A 180 -15.28 -3.61 0.02
N LEU A 181 -14.50 -3.56 1.10
CA LEU A 181 -14.09 -4.78 1.79
C LEU A 181 -15.37 -5.48 2.18
N LEU A 182 -15.61 -6.68 1.61
CA LEU A 182 -16.79 -7.48 1.95
C LEU A 182 -16.91 -7.51 3.47
N LYS A 183 -18.03 -7.01 4.01
CA LYS A 183 -18.35 -7.15 5.42
C LYS A 183 -18.10 -8.60 5.79
N ALA A 184 -17.36 -8.83 6.88
CA ALA A 184 -17.25 -10.16 7.46
C ALA A 184 -18.67 -10.66 7.75
N GLY A 185 -19.26 -11.45 6.85
CA GLY A 185 -20.70 -11.72 6.89
C GLY A 185 -21.36 -12.34 5.65
N SER A 186 -20.64 -12.63 4.56
CA SER A 186 -21.20 -13.47 3.48
C SER A 186 -20.34 -14.72 3.28
N ALA A 187 -20.56 -15.71 4.15
CA ALA A 187 -20.14 -17.08 3.89
C ALA A 187 -20.86 -17.58 2.63
N PRO A 188 -20.16 -18.06 1.58
CA PRO A 188 -20.79 -18.90 0.59
C PRO A 188 -21.00 -20.28 1.21
N GLY A 189 -22.26 -20.72 1.17
CA GLY A 189 -22.67 -22.12 1.08
C GLY A 189 -21.90 -23.14 1.93
N THR A 190 -22.54 -23.57 3.01
CA THR A 190 -22.35 -24.89 3.61
C THR A 190 -22.20 -26.00 2.57
N GLU A 191 -21.00 -26.54 2.42
CA GLU A 191 -20.79 -27.97 2.20
C GLU A 191 -19.48 -28.42 2.87
N ARG A 192 -19.57 -29.55 3.56
CA ARG A 192 -18.65 -30.05 4.58
C ARG A 192 -17.32 -30.52 4.00
N ALA A 193 -16.20 -30.12 4.62
CA ALA A 193 -15.21 -31.03 5.23
C ALA A 193 -14.08 -30.25 5.92
N GLY A 194 -13.84 -30.56 7.20
CA GLY A 194 -12.57 -30.26 7.89
C GLY A 194 -12.57 -28.99 8.75
N ARG A 195 -12.67 -29.17 10.08
CA ARG A 195 -12.55 -28.14 11.11
C ARG A 195 -11.31 -27.24 10.91
N ILE A 196 -11.55 -25.94 10.71
CA ILE A 196 -10.69 -24.87 11.24
C ILE A 196 -11.63 -23.91 11.97
N SER A 197 -11.57 -23.93 13.30
CA SER A 197 -12.26 -22.99 14.17
C SER A 197 -11.18 -22.18 14.88
N SER A 198 -10.84 -21.03 14.31
CA SER A 198 -10.30 -19.89 15.05
C SER A 198 -11.12 -18.69 14.58
N SER A 199 -11.96 -18.23 15.49
CA SER A 199 -12.94 -17.17 15.35
C SER A 199 -12.35 -15.93 14.68
N LEU A 200 -12.97 -15.54 13.58
CA LEU A 200 -12.90 -14.20 13.00
C LEU A 200 -13.15 -13.17 14.11
N VAL A 201 -12.17 -12.33 14.43
CA VAL A 201 -12.44 -11.07 15.11
C VAL A 201 -13.03 -10.14 14.04
N PRO A 202 -14.33 -9.80 14.10
CA PRO A 202 -14.90 -8.83 13.18
C PRO A 202 -14.21 -7.48 13.41
N LEU A 203 -13.88 -6.79 12.31
CA LEU A 203 -13.37 -5.41 12.32
C LEU A 203 -14.38 -4.39 12.87
N TYR A 204 -15.58 -4.83 13.27
CA TYR A 204 -16.65 -3.98 13.77
C TYR A 204 -17.45 -4.73 14.82
N GLU A 205 -17.19 -4.40 16.09
CA GLU A 205 -18.15 -4.38 17.19
C GLU A 205 -17.36 -3.83 18.38
N TYR A 206 -17.67 -2.60 18.81
CA TYR A 206 -17.74 -2.10 20.20
C TYR A 206 -17.99 -0.58 20.12
N ASP A 207 -19.26 -0.24 20.34
CA ASP A 207 -19.94 1.06 20.53
C ASP A 207 -19.26 2.38 20.13
#